data_AF-A0A090D3A8-F1
#
_entry.id   AF-A0A090D3A8-F1
#
_cell.length_a   1.000
_cell.length_b   1.000
_cell.length_c   1.000
_cell.angle_alpha   90.00
_cell.angle_beta   90.00
_cell.angle_gamma   90.00
#
_symmetry.space_group_name_H-M   'P 1'
#
loop_
_entity.id
_entity.type
_entity.pdbx_description
1 polymer ?
#
loop_
_entity_poly.entity_id
_entity_poly.type
_entity_poly.pdbx_seq_one_letter_code
_entity_poly.pdbx_strand_id
1 'polypeptide(L)'
;MECTSCGENCPFVKAKLCSSEKDCPNYLESWWQENGQGQPKIIKDCAPKRLLLQQQTEVNRIFALQQAIEEMRNKFLIIESSLSQLITQSQQYIAQEVKLLEAPKTNNKPKLKQISSKK
;
A
#
# COMPACT_ATOMS: atom_id res chain seq x y z
N MET A 1 -17.99 -28.76 -8.83
CA MET A 1 -16.99 -28.04 -9.65
C MET A 1 -17.52 -28.09 -11.07
N GLU A 2 -18.05 -26.98 -11.59
CA GLU A 2 -18.50 -26.93 -12.98
C GLU A 2 -17.31 -27.21 -13.89
N CYS A 3 -17.45 -28.17 -14.81
CA CYS A 3 -16.40 -28.57 -15.72
C CYS A 3 -15.95 -27.36 -16.56
N THR A 4 -14.79 -26.81 -16.23
CA THR A 4 -14.08 -25.80 -17.03
C THR A 4 -13.38 -26.39 -18.25
N SER A 5 -13.61 -27.68 -18.52
CA SER A 5 -13.05 -28.42 -19.65
C SER A 5 -13.51 -27.81 -20.97
N CYS A 6 -12.57 -27.54 -21.88
CA CYS A 6 -12.90 -27.39 -23.30
C CYS A 6 -13.68 -28.65 -23.75
N GLY A 7 -14.89 -28.44 -24.25
CA GLY A 7 -15.86 -29.47 -24.61
C GLY A 7 -17.12 -28.81 -25.16
N GLU A 8 -18.14 -29.61 -25.49
CA GLU A 8 -19.38 -29.14 -26.15
C GLU A 8 -20.10 -28.03 -25.37
N ASN A 9 -19.78 -27.90 -24.08
CA ASN A 9 -20.30 -26.88 -23.18
C ASN A 9 -19.41 -25.65 -22.99
N CYS A 10 -18.36 -25.48 -23.80
CA CYS A 10 -17.45 -24.34 -23.71
C CYS A 10 -18.23 -23.01 -23.84
N PRO A 11 -18.16 -22.12 -22.82
CA PRO A 11 -18.86 -20.83 -22.85
C PRO A 11 -18.45 -19.95 -24.03
N PHE A 12 -17.21 -20.06 -24.50
CA PHE A 12 -16.69 -19.27 -25.61
C PHE A 12 -17.24 -19.70 -26.97
N VAL A 13 -17.45 -21.01 -27.17
CA VAL A 13 -18.12 -21.54 -28.36
C VAL A 13 -19.60 -21.16 -28.34
N LYS A 14 -20.27 -21.30 -27.17
CA LYS A 14 -21.67 -20.87 -27.00
C LYS A 14 -21.87 -19.38 -27.23
N ALA A 15 -20.91 -18.55 -26.81
CA ALA A 15 -20.91 -17.12 -27.04
C ALA A 15 -20.45 -16.71 -28.45
N LYS A 16 -20.17 -17.67 -29.35
CA LYS A 16 -19.65 -17.44 -30.71
C LYS A 16 -18.35 -16.63 -30.78
N LEU A 17 -17.55 -16.66 -29.70
CA LEU A 17 -16.23 -16.04 -29.65
C LEU A 17 -15.16 -16.92 -30.32
N CYS A 18 -15.39 -18.25 -30.36
CA CYS A 18 -14.59 -19.20 -31.12
C CYS A 18 -15.52 -20.00 -32.07
N SER A 19 -15.03 -20.34 -33.26
CA SER A 19 -15.76 -21.19 -34.22
C SER A 19 -15.82 -22.66 -33.77
N SER A 20 -14.80 -23.13 -33.06
CA SER A 20 -14.74 -24.46 -32.46
C SER A 20 -13.97 -24.41 -31.13
N GLU A 21 -14.06 -25.48 -30.33
CA GLU A 21 -13.27 -25.61 -29.10
C GLU A 21 -11.77 -25.51 -29.35
N LYS A 22 -11.29 -26.04 -30.49
CA LYS A 22 -9.88 -26.04 -30.90
C LYS A 22 -9.39 -24.65 -31.29
N ASP A 23 -10.27 -23.83 -31.85
CA ASP A 23 -9.97 -22.46 -32.24
C ASP A 23 -9.97 -21.50 -31.03
N CYS A 24 -10.39 -21.98 -29.85
CA CYS A 24 -10.32 -21.16 -28.67
C CYS A 24 -8.85 -20.92 -28.27
N PRO A 25 -8.47 -19.69 -27.93
CA PRO A 25 -7.07 -19.27 -27.78
C PRO A 25 -6.27 -19.98 -26.67
N ASN A 26 -6.88 -20.92 -25.95
CA ASN A 26 -6.30 -21.62 -24.81
C ASN A 26 -6.78 -23.08 -24.73
N TYR A 27 -7.10 -23.64 -25.89
CA TYR A 27 -7.35 -25.06 -26.04
C TYR A 27 -6.05 -25.82 -25.80
N LEU A 28 -6.07 -26.75 -24.85
CA LEU A 28 -4.95 -27.65 -24.56
C LEU A 28 -5.43 -29.09 -24.68
N GLU A 29 -4.68 -29.90 -25.43
CA GLU A 29 -4.80 -31.35 -25.44
C GLU A 29 -3.63 -31.93 -24.67
N SER A 30 -3.93 -32.68 -23.61
CA SER A 30 -2.96 -33.51 -22.90
C SER A 30 -3.41 -34.95 -22.98
N TRP A 31 -2.47 -35.89 -22.97
CA TRP A 31 -2.78 -37.30 -22.88
C TRP A 31 -2.37 -37.80 -21.50
N TRP A 32 -3.22 -38.62 -20.90
CA TRP A 32 -2.97 -39.23 -19.59
C TRP A 32 -3.18 -40.74 -19.67
N GLN A 33 -2.29 -41.48 -19.02
CA GLN A 33 -2.36 -42.93 -18.97
C GLN A 33 -2.23 -43.35 -17.51
N GLU A 34 -3.18 -44.15 -17.04
CA GLU A 34 -3.21 -44.63 -15.66
C GLU A 34 -2.05 -45.61 -15.43
N ASN A 35 -1.08 -45.23 -14.60
CA ASN A 35 0.03 -46.09 -14.17
C ASN A 35 0.82 -46.78 -15.30
N GLY A 36 0.90 -46.16 -16.49
CA GLY A 36 1.63 -46.72 -17.64
C GLY A 36 1.00 -47.99 -18.24
N GLN A 37 -0.20 -48.39 -17.82
CA GLN A 37 -0.94 -49.53 -18.35
C GLN A 37 -2.34 -49.09 -18.80
N GLY A 38 -2.71 -49.42 -20.03
CA GLY A 38 -4.01 -49.07 -20.63
C GLY A 38 -3.90 -48.08 -21.79
N GLN A 39 -5.02 -47.81 -22.46
CA GLN A 39 -5.04 -46.87 -23.59
C GLN A 39 -4.92 -45.42 -23.09
N PRO A 40 -4.07 -44.58 -23.71
CA PRO A 40 -3.98 -43.16 -23.39
C PRO A 40 -5.34 -42.48 -23.55
N LYS A 41 -5.78 -41.75 -22.52
CA LYS A 41 -6.98 -40.92 -22.56
C LYS A 41 -6.59 -39.50 -22.93
N ILE A 42 -7.24 -38.93 -23.93
CA ILE A 42 -7.06 -37.52 -24.29
C ILE A 42 -7.92 -36.67 -23.35
N ILE A 43 -7.29 -35.72 -22.68
CA ILE A 43 -7.91 -34.72 -21.82
C ILE A 43 -7.85 -33.38 -22.55
N LYS A 44 -9.03 -32.80 -22.78
CA LYS A 44 -9.22 -31.48 -23.38
C LYS A 44 -9.49 -30.45 -22.29
N ASP A 45 -8.71 -29.38 -22.26
CA ASP A 45 -8.85 -28.31 -21.25
C ASP A 45 -8.86 -26.91 -21.90
N CYS A 46 -9.57 -25.99 -21.25
CA CYS A 46 -9.73 -24.59 -21.62
C CYS A 46 -9.09 -23.74 -20.52
N ALA A 47 -7.79 -23.49 -20.62
CA ALA A 47 -7.00 -22.92 -19.53
C ALA A 47 -7.04 -21.37 -19.30
N PRO A 48 -7.74 -20.48 -20.03
CA PRO A 48 -7.48 -19.04 -19.85
C PRO A 48 -8.19 -18.42 -18.67
N LYS A 49 -9.39 -18.89 -18.30
CA LYS A 49 -10.23 -18.14 -17.37
C LYS A 49 -9.58 -18.08 -15.99
N ARG A 50 -8.96 -19.17 -15.55
CA ARG A 50 -8.30 -19.21 -14.23
C ARG A 50 -7.04 -18.35 -14.20
N LEU A 51 -6.18 -18.44 -15.21
CA LEU A 51 -4.94 -17.68 -15.25
C LEU A 51 -5.19 -16.18 -15.39
N LEU A 52 -6.07 -15.76 -16.30
CA LEU A 52 -6.39 -14.34 -16.50
C LEU A 52 -7.10 -13.73 -15.29
N LEU A 53 -8.03 -14.45 -14.65
CA LEU A 53 -8.67 -13.97 -13.43
C LEU A 53 -7.68 -13.90 -12.25
N GLN A 54 -6.76 -14.87 -12.14
CA GLN A 54 -5.69 -14.81 -11.16
C GLN A 54 -4.76 -13.62 -11.42
N GLN A 55 -4.33 -13.40 -12.66
CA GLN A 55 -3.48 -12.27 -13.03
C GLN A 55 -4.17 -10.93 -12.71
N GLN A 56 -5.45 -10.78 -13.05
CA GLN A 56 -6.21 -9.58 -12.69
C GLN A 56 -6.30 -9.38 -11.18
N THR A 57 -6.52 -10.46 -10.42
CA THR A 57 -6.60 -10.41 -8.95
C THR A 57 -5.27 -9.97 -8.34
N GLU A 58 -4.15 -10.50 -8.83
CA GLU A 58 -2.83 -10.13 -8.33
C GLU A 58 -2.46 -8.68 -8.70
N VAL A 59 -2.80 -8.22 -9.90
CA VAL A 59 -2.60 -6.82 -10.29
C VAL A 59 -3.40 -5.87 -9.39
N ASN A 60 -4.68 -6.20 -9.12
CA ASN A 60 -5.51 -5.39 -8.21
C ASN A 60 -4.94 -5.35 -6.79
N ARG A 61 -4.39 -6.47 -6.29
CA ARG A 61 -3.71 -6.52 -4.99
C ARG A 61 -2.48 -5.63 -4.95
N ILE A 62 -1.67 -5.63 -6.00
CA ILE A 62 -0.48 -4.78 -6.10
C ILE A 62 -0.87 -3.30 -6.06
N PHE A 63 -1.91 -2.89 -6.79
CA PHE A 63 -2.40 -1.50 -6.75
C PHE A 63 -2.86 -1.09 -5.35
N ALA A 64 -3.64 -1.94 -4.66
CA ALA A 64 -4.08 -1.66 -3.29
C ALA A 64 -2.90 -1.53 -2.31
N LEU A 65 -1.89 -2.40 -2.44
CA LEU A 65 -0.67 -2.32 -1.64
C LEU A 65 0.12 -1.03 -1.91
N GLN A 66 0.25 -0.63 -3.17
CA GLN A 66 0.92 0.62 -3.54
C GLN A 66 0.23 1.83 -2.91
N GLN A 67 -1.09 1.88 -2.98
CA GLN A 67 -1.87 2.95 -2.35
C GLN A 67 -1.67 2.98 -0.82
N ALA A 68 -1.72 1.83 -0.15
CA ALA A 68 -1.49 1.75 1.29
C ALA A 68 -0.07 2.21 1.70
N ILE A 69 0.94 1.88 0.89
CA ILE A 69 2.32 2.32 1.11
C ILE A 69 2.44 3.84 0.94
N GLU A 70 1.78 4.41 -0.06
CA GLU A 70 1.78 5.87 -0.29
C GLU A 70 1.11 6.62 0.87
N GLU A 71 -0.01 6.12 1.38
CA GLU A 71 -0.68 6.67 2.56
C GLU A 71 0.20 6.61 3.81
N MET A 72 0.92 5.49 4.03
CA MET A 72 1.87 5.38 5.14
C MET A 72 3.03 6.38 5.01
N ARG A 73 3.58 6.55 3.81
CA ARG A 73 4.64 7.52 3.55
C ARG A 73 4.20 8.94 3.87
N ASN A 74 2.98 9.31 3.47
CA ASN A 74 2.43 10.63 3.76
C ASN A 74 2.25 10.88 5.26
N LYS A 75 1.72 9.89 5.99
CA LYS A 75 1.61 9.96 7.46
C LYS A 75 2.98 10.08 8.13
N PHE A 76 3.97 9.35 7.63
CA PHE A 76 5.33 9.41 8.16
C PHE A 76 5.98 10.79 7.96
N LEU A 77 5.85 11.39 6.77
CA LEU A 77 6.36 12.74 6.49
C LEU A 77 5.75 13.79 7.42
N ILE A 78 4.46 13.68 7.75
CA ILE A 78 3.80 14.58 8.70
C ILE A 78 4.42 14.45 10.10
N ILE A 79 4.66 13.21 10.55
CA ILE A 79 5.28 12.94 11.85
C ILE A 79 6.72 13.48 11.88
N GLU A 80 7.51 13.19 10.86
CA GLU A 80 8.90 13.67 10.75
C GLU A 80 8.98 15.19 10.79
N SER A 81 8.11 15.88 10.04
CA SER A 81 8.02 17.34 10.04
C SER A 81 7.66 17.88 11.43
N SER A 82 6.67 17.28 12.08
CA SER A 82 6.23 17.68 13.42
C SER A 82 7.33 17.48 14.46
N LEU A 83 8.06 16.36 14.39
CA LEU A 83 9.18 16.06 15.28
C LEU A 83 10.32 17.05 15.08
N SER A 84 10.65 17.39 13.83
CA SER A 84 11.69 18.37 13.49
C SER A 84 11.34 19.76 13.99
N GLN A 85 10.06 20.16 13.90
CA GLN A 85 9.57 21.42 14.46
C GLN A 85 9.70 21.45 15.98
N LEU A 86 9.30 20.37 16.67
CA LEU A 86 9.43 20.27 18.13
C LEU A 86 10.89 20.35 18.59
N ILE A 87 11.80 19.64 17.91
CA ILE A 87 13.23 19.70 18.20
C ILE A 87 13.73 21.14 18.02
N THR A 88 13.38 21.80 16.92
CA THR A 88 13.80 23.18 16.65
C THR A 88 13.26 24.15 17.70
N GLN A 89 11.98 24.03 18.09
CA GLN A 89 11.36 24.85 19.13
C GLN A 89 12.02 24.61 20.50
N SER A 90 12.31 23.36 20.86
CA SER A 90 12.99 23.05 22.12
C SER A 90 14.41 23.64 22.17
N GLN A 91 15.17 23.57 21.07
CA GLN A 91 16.49 24.19 20.97
C GLN A 91 16.41 25.72 21.11
N GLN A 92 15.41 26.35 20.50
CA GLN A 92 15.18 27.79 20.65
C GLN A 92 14.83 28.17 22.10
N TYR A 93 13.98 27.39 22.77
CA TYR A 93 13.62 27.60 24.17
C TYR A 93 14.84 27.48 25.09
N ILE A 94 15.62 26.41 24.93
CA ILE A 94 16.87 26.20 25.69
C ILE A 94 17.85 27.36 25.45
N ALA A 95 18.00 27.81 24.20
CA ALA A 95 18.88 28.93 23.88
C ALA A 95 18.39 30.27 24.49
N GLN A 96 17.09 30.47 24.65
CA GLN A 96 16.53 31.65 25.34
C GLN A 96 16.78 31.59 26.85
N GLU A 97 16.54 30.46 27.49
CA GLU A 97 16.82 30.23 28.91
C GLU A 97 18.29 30.44 29.25
N VAL A 98 19.21 29.89 28.44
CA VAL A 98 20.67 30.09 28.63
C VAL A 98 21.04 31.56 28.52
N LYS A 99 20.50 32.31 27.54
CA LYS A 99 20.73 33.76 27.42
C LYS A 99 20.22 34.56 28.63
N LEU A 100 19.12 34.14 29.23
CA LEU A 100 18.58 34.78 30.44
C LEU A 100 19.43 34.47 31.68
N LEU A 101 20.04 33.30 31.76
CA LEU A 101 20.95 32.90 32.84
C LEU A 101 22.34 33.56 32.74
N GLU A 102 22.83 33.78 31.50
CA GLU A 102 24.09 34.47 31.23
C GLU A 102 23.97 36.01 31.25
N ALA A 103 22.75 36.54 31.32
CA ALA A 103 22.53 37.98 31.45
C ALA A 103 23.13 38.48 32.78
N PRO A 104 23.98 39.52 32.77
CA PRO A 104 24.59 40.03 33.99
C PRO A 104 23.50 40.52 34.95
N LYS A 105 23.51 39.97 36.18
CA LYS A 105 22.65 40.41 37.30
C LYS A 105 22.93 41.89 37.58
N THR A 106 22.16 42.78 36.95
CA THR A 106 22.15 44.19 37.30
C THR A 106 21.41 44.32 38.63
N ASN A 107 22.18 44.48 39.69
CA ASN A 107 21.73 44.86 41.03
C ASN A 107 21.09 46.25 40.98
N ASN A 108 19.82 46.33 40.58
CA ASN A 108 19.03 47.54 40.75
C ASN A 108 17.97 47.29 41.82
N LYS A 109 18.36 47.53 43.08
CA LYS A 109 17.39 47.79 44.15
C LYS A 109 16.46 48.92 43.69
N PRO A 110 15.13 48.74 43.70
CA PRO A 110 14.23 49.85 43.45
C PRO A 110 14.33 50.84 44.62
N LYS A 111 14.82 52.06 44.35
CA LYS A 111 14.68 53.18 45.29
C LYS A 111 13.18 53.47 45.44
N LEU A 112 12.61 53.14 46.60
CA LEU A 112 11.32 53.66 47.04
C LEU A 112 11.37 55.20 46.97
N LYS A 113 10.65 55.79 46.02
CA LYS A 113 10.33 57.22 46.06
C LYS A 113 9.36 57.42 47.22
N GLN A 114 9.83 58.09 48.27
CA GLN A 114 8.98 58.62 49.33
C GLN A 114 7.95 59.57 48.70
N ILE A 115 6.67 59.23 48.82
CA ILE A 115 5.57 60.14 48.51
C ILE A 115 5.45 61.08 49.70
N SER A 116 5.95 62.31 49.51
CA SER A 116 5.74 63.44 50.42
C SER A 116 4.26 63.83 50.40
N SER A 117 3.53 63.46 51.46
CA SER A 117 2.22 64.02 51.81
C SER A 117 2.37 65.51 52.13
N LYS A 118 1.93 66.39 51.23
CA LYS A 118 1.66 67.79 51.56
C LYS A 118 0.17 67.95 51.90
N LYS A 119 -0.04 68.54 53.07
CA LYS A 119 -1.28 69.01 53.69
C LYS A 119 -2.12 69.87 52.76
#